data_AF-A0A409Y5N8-F1
#
_entry.id   AF-A0A409Y5N8-F1
#
_cell.length_a   1.000
_cell.length_b   1.000
_cell.length_c   1.000
_cell.angle_alpha   90.00
_cell.angle_beta   90.00
_cell.angle_gamma   90.00
#
_symmetry.space_group_name_H-M   'P 1'
#
loop_
_entity.id
_entity.type
_entity.pdbx_description
1 polymer ?
#
loop_
_entity_poly.entity_id
_entity_poly.type
_entity_poly.pdbx_seq_one_letter_code
_entity_poly.pdbx_strand_id
1 'polypeptide(L)'
;MSEQSLMSSTTLIASTDTITETEHPQDHTRLKTAWDAMLDTRFLSPSLLSVLPFYLTSSEFVNTKVQSPLVISLPPNSGNVPTLKTYRSMGSIRGRPDRSLADTLLEFPLPFPSLPTTTKTDGFTFWSSVFNVHHQPSTHGRGSMHLAKTVNTIRGCKDAIWEEYKKLYSNDALSILSRTAPEEEEDYRSQPMKHVVRRAFEVDWRNWDLDMIDRMGLQTVLSNQLGWTPAIPDSDKDGPDWRVWRDKLDPKPDSEDGGHLITGFNPDDLCRSLRVFTGSKPLASL
;
A
#
# COMPACT_ATOMS: atom_id res chain seq x y z
N MET A 1 -13.35 -24.08 -68.65
CA MET A 1 -12.43 -23.59 -67.59
C MET A 1 -13.30 -23.38 -66.36
N SER A 2 -13.20 -24.27 -65.38
CA SER A 2 -14.10 -24.31 -64.22
C SER A 2 -13.43 -23.64 -63.03
N GLU A 3 -14.05 -22.59 -62.51
CA GLU A 3 -13.67 -21.96 -61.24
C GLU A 3 -14.18 -22.81 -60.07
N GLN A 4 -13.25 -23.29 -59.23
CA GLN A 4 -13.57 -23.98 -57.99
C GLN A 4 -13.71 -22.93 -56.87
N SER A 5 -14.94 -22.79 -56.38
CA SER A 5 -15.30 -22.02 -55.19
C SER A 5 -14.85 -22.77 -53.94
N LEU A 6 -13.84 -22.25 -53.25
CA LEU A 6 -13.40 -22.72 -51.94
C LEU A 6 -14.28 -22.10 -50.86
N MET A 7 -15.22 -22.87 -50.33
CA MET A 7 -15.97 -22.52 -49.13
C MET A 7 -15.09 -22.81 -47.90
N SER A 8 -14.57 -21.76 -47.27
CA SER A 8 -13.91 -21.86 -45.97
C SER A 8 -14.97 -22.10 -44.89
N SER A 9 -15.02 -23.32 -44.37
CA SER A 9 -15.83 -23.68 -43.20
C SER A 9 -15.20 -23.09 -41.93
N THR A 10 -15.74 -21.98 -41.45
CA THR A 10 -15.39 -21.40 -40.15
C THR A 10 -15.95 -22.29 -39.04
N THR A 11 -15.09 -23.05 -38.38
CA THR A 11 -15.44 -23.84 -37.20
C THR A 11 -15.69 -22.91 -36.01
N LEU A 12 -16.96 -22.76 -35.61
CA LEU A 12 -17.35 -22.10 -34.38
C LEU A 12 -17.00 -23.03 -33.20
N ILE A 13 -15.90 -22.72 -32.52
CA ILE A 13 -15.58 -23.33 -31.23
C ILE A 13 -16.52 -22.71 -30.20
N ALA A 14 -17.42 -23.52 -29.65
CA ALA A 14 -18.31 -23.11 -28.57
C ALA A 14 -17.46 -22.76 -27.35
N SER A 15 -17.46 -21.48 -26.98
CA SER A 15 -16.90 -21.00 -25.71
C SER A 15 -17.66 -21.68 -24.58
N THR A 16 -17.00 -22.64 -23.92
CA THR A 16 -17.45 -23.15 -22.62
C THR A 16 -17.57 -21.99 -21.66
N ASP A 17 -18.73 -21.83 -21.04
CA ASP A 17 -19.01 -20.87 -19.97
C ASP A 17 -18.07 -21.14 -18.78
N THR A 18 -16.85 -20.59 -18.87
CA THR A 18 -15.95 -20.48 -17.73
C THR A 18 -16.57 -19.46 -16.80
N ILE A 19 -17.03 -19.92 -15.64
CA ILE A 19 -17.44 -19.11 -14.50
C ILE A 19 -16.44 -17.95 -14.40
N THR A 20 -16.92 -16.73 -14.64
CA THR A 20 -16.08 -15.53 -14.61
C THR A 20 -15.69 -15.29 -13.17
N GLU A 21 -14.55 -15.87 -12.77
CA GLU A 21 -13.95 -15.65 -11.46
C GLU A 21 -13.80 -14.13 -11.29
N THR A 22 -14.56 -13.60 -10.33
CA THR A 22 -14.55 -12.18 -9.98
C THR A 22 -13.14 -11.84 -9.52
N GLU A 23 -12.58 -10.77 -10.08
CA GLU A 23 -11.22 -10.39 -9.71
C GLU A 23 -11.22 -9.80 -8.31
N HIS A 24 -10.20 -10.15 -7.54
CA HIS A 24 -10.05 -9.61 -6.20
C HIS A 24 -9.80 -8.09 -6.30
N PRO A 25 -10.51 -7.22 -5.54
CA PRO A 25 -10.35 -5.77 -5.64
C PRO A 25 -8.96 -5.25 -5.24
N GLN A 26 -8.16 -6.07 -4.57
CA GLN A 26 -6.74 -5.77 -4.26
C GLN A 26 -5.77 -6.20 -5.36
N ASP A 27 -6.25 -6.79 -6.46
CA ASP A 27 -5.43 -7.07 -7.62
C ASP A 27 -5.19 -5.79 -8.43
N HIS A 28 -4.07 -5.16 -8.14
CA HIS A 28 -3.65 -3.91 -8.79
C HIS A 28 -2.77 -4.17 -10.04
N THR A 29 -2.73 -5.40 -10.56
CA THR A 29 -1.84 -5.79 -11.66
C THR A 29 -2.06 -4.95 -12.91
N ARG A 30 -3.31 -4.62 -13.26
CA ARG A 30 -3.59 -3.79 -14.43
C ARG A 30 -3.02 -2.38 -14.32
N LEU A 31 -3.24 -1.73 -13.17
CA LEU A 31 -2.70 -0.40 -12.89
C LEU A 31 -1.17 -0.43 -12.83
N LYS A 32 -0.58 -1.48 -12.25
CA LYS A 32 0.86 -1.69 -12.23
C LYS A 32 1.43 -1.78 -13.65
N THR A 33 0.83 -2.60 -14.52
CA THR A 33 1.26 -2.72 -15.92
C THR A 33 1.12 -1.39 -16.68
N ALA A 34 0.03 -0.65 -16.46
CA ALA A 34 -0.15 0.67 -17.06
C ALA A 34 0.88 1.70 -16.54
N TRP A 35 1.22 1.66 -15.25
CA TRP A 35 2.28 2.46 -14.67
C TRP A 35 3.64 2.13 -15.26
N ASP A 36 3.98 0.84 -15.38
CA ASP A 36 5.25 0.37 -15.95
C ASP A 36 5.36 0.81 -17.42
N ALA A 37 4.30 0.67 -18.21
CA ALA A 37 4.24 1.18 -19.59
C ALA A 37 4.41 2.71 -19.67
N MET A 38 3.84 3.46 -18.73
CA MET A 38 3.99 4.91 -18.64
C MET A 38 5.44 5.32 -18.33
N LEU A 39 6.15 4.54 -17.51
CA LEU A 39 7.56 4.79 -17.24
C LEU A 39 8.43 4.46 -18.47
N ASP A 40 8.16 3.34 -19.13
CA ASP A 40 8.90 2.89 -20.31
C ASP A 40 8.78 3.87 -21.47
N THR A 41 7.57 4.38 -21.74
CA THR A 41 7.34 5.40 -22.78
C THR A 41 8.08 6.72 -22.53
N ARG A 42 8.45 6.99 -21.27
CA ARG A 42 9.23 8.17 -20.86
C ARG A 42 10.71 7.88 -20.66
N PHE A 43 11.17 6.68 -21.03
CA PHE A 43 12.55 6.21 -20.84
C PHE A 43 13.01 6.25 -19.37
N LEU A 44 12.06 6.18 -18.42
CA LEU A 44 12.37 6.09 -17.01
C LEU A 44 12.65 4.63 -16.65
N SER A 45 13.92 4.22 -16.79
CA SER A 45 14.32 2.86 -16.42
C SER A 45 13.94 2.54 -14.97
N PRO A 46 13.37 1.35 -14.69
CA PRO A 46 13.12 0.92 -13.30
C PRO A 46 14.41 0.87 -12.46
N SER A 47 15.58 0.82 -13.11
CA SER A 47 16.89 0.76 -12.48
C SER A 47 17.74 2.02 -12.67
N LEU A 48 17.17 3.23 -12.68
CA LEU A 48 17.95 4.48 -12.81
C LEU A 48 19.14 4.58 -11.84
N LEU A 49 19.05 3.96 -10.65
CA LEU A 49 20.12 3.99 -9.65
C LEU A 49 21.26 2.99 -9.94
N SER A 50 21.13 2.09 -10.92
CA SER A 50 22.16 1.09 -11.25
C SER A 50 23.37 1.70 -11.96
N VAL A 51 23.17 2.82 -12.68
CA VAL A 51 24.23 3.53 -13.40
C VAL A 51 24.96 4.55 -12.54
N LEU A 52 24.41 4.93 -11.37
CA LEU A 52 25.02 5.93 -10.49
C LEU A 52 26.47 5.57 -10.06
N PRO A 53 26.82 4.33 -9.70
CA PRO A 53 28.20 3.98 -9.37
C PRO A 53 29.19 4.32 -10.48
N PHE A 54 28.80 4.09 -11.74
CA PHE A 54 29.64 4.39 -12.90
C PHE A 54 29.89 5.90 -13.02
N TYR A 55 28.83 6.71 -12.91
CA TYR A 55 28.95 8.16 -12.98
C TYR A 55 29.71 8.76 -11.79
N LEU A 56 29.48 8.25 -10.58
CA LEU A 56 30.18 8.70 -9.37
C LEU A 56 31.67 8.37 -9.40
N THR A 57 32.04 7.20 -9.94
CA THR A 57 33.45 6.81 -10.12
C THR A 57 34.13 7.65 -11.19
N SER A 58 33.39 8.07 -12.22
CA SER A 58 33.93 8.85 -13.33
C SER A 58 34.11 10.34 -13.00
N SER A 59 33.31 10.89 -12.09
CA SER A 59 33.33 12.34 -11.81
C SER A 59 34.54 12.75 -10.97
N GLU A 60 34.64 12.29 -9.72
CA GLU A 60 35.70 12.74 -8.80
C GLU A 60 36.00 11.76 -7.64
N PHE A 61 35.22 10.69 -7.49
CA PHE A 61 35.35 9.79 -6.35
C PHE A 61 36.20 8.56 -6.68
N VAL A 62 37.25 8.36 -5.91
CA VAL A 62 38.01 7.11 -5.86
C VAL A 62 37.28 6.15 -4.91
N ASN A 63 37.14 4.90 -5.34
CA ASN A 63 36.59 3.80 -4.52
C ASN A 63 35.12 4.02 -4.09
N THR A 64 34.23 4.30 -5.04
CA THR A 64 32.79 4.32 -4.77
C THR A 64 32.30 2.94 -4.37
N LYS A 65 31.73 2.82 -3.17
CA LYS A 65 31.09 1.61 -2.66
C LYS A 65 29.59 1.80 -2.59
N VAL A 66 28.87 0.77 -3.02
CA VAL A 66 27.41 0.68 -2.89
C VAL A 66 27.11 -0.11 -1.63
N GLN A 67 26.34 0.47 -0.72
CA GLN A 67 25.86 -0.23 0.48
C GLN A 67 24.62 -1.06 0.14
N SER A 68 24.36 -2.10 0.95
CA SER A 68 23.12 -2.87 0.83
C SER A 68 21.91 -1.93 0.89
N PRO A 69 20.92 -2.06 -0.01
CA PRO A 69 19.74 -1.21 0.03
C PRO A 69 19.03 -1.36 1.37
N LEU A 70 18.68 -0.23 2.00
CA LEU A 70 17.71 -0.21 3.08
C LEU A 70 16.33 -0.42 2.46
N VAL A 71 15.72 -1.55 2.78
CA VAL A 71 14.42 -1.94 2.28
C VAL A 71 13.37 -1.62 3.33
N ILE A 72 12.33 -0.90 2.93
CA ILE A 72 11.16 -0.58 3.76
C ILE A 72 9.98 -1.34 3.15
N SER A 73 9.55 -2.39 3.83
CA SER A 73 8.41 -3.21 3.40
C SER A 73 7.12 -2.40 3.38
N LEU A 74 6.21 -2.81 2.51
CA LEU A 74 4.87 -2.26 2.45
C LEU A 74 4.12 -2.55 3.77
N PRO A 75 3.45 -1.57 4.39
CA PRO A 75 2.59 -1.83 5.54
C PRO A 75 1.51 -2.87 5.18
N PRO A 76 1.18 -3.78 6.11
CA PRO A 76 0.07 -4.70 5.91
C PRO A 76 -1.25 -3.92 5.85
N ASN A 77 -2.24 -4.47 5.15
CA ASN A 77 -3.63 -4.01 5.23
C ASN A 77 -4.16 -4.19 6.66
N SER A 78 -5.04 -3.30 7.10
CA SER A 78 -5.54 -3.31 8.49
C SER A 78 -6.41 -4.53 8.81
N GLY A 79 -7.01 -5.17 7.80
CA GLY A 79 -7.74 -6.44 7.93
C GLY A 79 -6.83 -7.67 8.02
N ASN A 80 -5.59 -7.57 7.52
CA ASN A 80 -4.63 -8.68 7.47
C ASN A 80 -3.67 -8.67 8.66
N VAL A 81 -3.91 -7.85 9.70
CA VAL A 81 -3.13 -7.95 10.93
C VAL A 81 -3.34 -9.38 11.41
N PRO A 82 -2.30 -10.24 11.43
CA PRO A 82 -2.43 -11.58 11.95
C PRO A 82 -3.01 -11.37 13.33
N THR A 83 -4.21 -11.86 13.57
CA THR A 83 -4.79 -11.87 14.91
C THR A 83 -3.72 -12.59 15.69
N LEU A 84 -2.92 -11.82 16.45
CA LEU A 84 -1.90 -12.35 17.34
C LEU A 84 -2.71 -13.30 18.17
N LYS A 85 -2.63 -14.61 17.84
CA LYS A 85 -3.44 -15.66 18.44
C LYS A 85 -3.28 -15.37 19.89
N THR A 86 -4.32 -14.77 20.48
CA THR A 86 -4.20 -14.09 21.77
C THR A 86 -3.65 -15.19 22.61
N TYR A 87 -2.36 -15.08 22.98
CA TYR A 87 -1.64 -16.20 23.55
C TYR A 87 -2.45 -16.39 24.82
N ARG A 88 -3.37 -17.37 24.80
CA ARG A 88 -4.30 -17.60 25.89
C ARG A 88 -3.33 -17.87 26.99
N SER A 89 -3.14 -16.86 27.84
CA SER A 89 -2.21 -16.94 28.93
C SER A 89 -2.69 -18.15 29.70
N MET A 90 -1.97 -19.26 29.50
CA MET A 90 -2.14 -20.51 30.23
C MET A 90 -1.67 -20.17 31.63
N GLY A 91 -2.57 -19.54 32.36
CA GLY A 91 -2.32 -18.89 33.63
C GLY A 91 -3.64 -18.82 34.38
N SER A 92 -4.30 -19.97 34.47
CA SER A 92 -5.29 -20.24 35.49
C SER A 92 -4.63 -20.04 36.85
N ILE A 93 -4.66 -18.82 37.39
CA ILE A 93 -4.48 -18.62 38.82
C ILE A 93 -5.87 -18.85 39.43
N ARG A 94 -6.22 -20.13 39.57
CA ARG A 94 -7.22 -20.53 40.56
C ARG A 94 -6.64 -20.22 41.94
N GLY A 95 -7.35 -19.38 42.69
CA GLY A 95 -7.40 -19.48 44.14
C GLY A 95 -6.61 -18.44 44.93
N ARG A 96 -7.25 -17.30 45.22
CA ARG A 96 -7.27 -16.77 46.59
C ARG A 96 -8.44 -15.79 46.78
N PRO A 97 -9.43 -16.10 47.64
CA PRO A 97 -10.36 -15.10 48.13
C PRO A 97 -9.72 -14.32 49.29
N ASP A 98 -10.26 -13.14 49.55
CA ASP A 98 -9.87 -12.15 50.56
C ASP A 98 -8.61 -11.32 50.31
N ARG A 99 -8.83 -10.14 49.71
CA ARG A 99 -8.45 -8.83 50.29
C ARG A 99 -9.05 -7.65 49.51
N SER A 100 -9.88 -6.88 50.21
CA SER A 100 -10.16 -5.44 50.14
C SER A 100 -10.25 -4.74 48.77
N LEU A 101 -11.47 -4.30 48.44
CA LEU A 101 -11.90 -3.64 47.20
C LEU A 101 -11.90 -2.10 47.28
N ALA A 102 -10.91 -1.45 47.92
CA ALA A 102 -11.00 -0.01 48.18
C ALA A 102 -9.77 0.86 47.84
N ASP A 103 -8.67 0.33 47.30
CA ASP A 103 -7.43 1.13 47.25
C ASP A 103 -6.58 0.97 45.98
N THR A 104 -7.20 0.79 44.81
CA THR A 104 -6.44 0.68 43.55
C THR A 104 -7.15 1.34 42.38
N LEU A 105 -7.66 2.54 42.62
CA LEU A 105 -8.04 3.47 41.55
C LEU A 105 -6.99 4.58 41.50
N LEU A 106 -6.33 4.67 40.34
CA LEU A 106 -5.51 5.78 39.85
C LEU A 106 -4.05 5.85 40.34
N GLU A 107 -3.21 4.96 39.79
CA GLU A 107 -1.82 5.35 39.53
C GLU A 107 -1.28 4.60 38.30
N PHE A 108 -1.57 5.14 37.11
CA PHE A 108 -0.74 4.92 35.94
C PHE A 108 0.33 6.02 35.95
N PRO A 109 1.59 5.75 36.36
CA PRO A 109 2.64 6.73 36.23
C PRO A 109 2.99 6.84 34.74
N LEU A 110 2.42 7.84 34.07
CA LEU A 110 2.93 8.29 32.78
C LEU A 110 4.31 8.93 33.02
N PRO A 111 5.39 8.43 32.43
CA PRO A 111 6.70 9.08 32.53
C PRO A 111 6.74 10.25 31.55
N PHE A 112 6.04 11.34 31.88
CA PHE A 112 6.35 12.63 31.31
C PHE A 112 7.45 13.26 32.17
N PRO A 113 8.71 13.34 31.71
CA PRO A 113 9.68 14.16 32.38
C PRO A 113 9.22 15.61 32.27
N SER A 114 8.80 16.16 33.42
CA SER A 114 8.60 17.59 33.63
C SER A 114 9.82 18.35 33.11
N LEU A 115 9.62 19.14 32.06
CA LEU A 115 10.60 20.08 31.53
C LEU A 115 11.01 21.06 32.65
N PRO A 116 12.30 21.19 33.01
CA PRO A 116 12.74 22.31 33.82
C PRO A 116 12.77 23.56 32.93
N THR A 117 11.87 24.49 33.21
CA THR A 117 11.94 25.86 32.70
C THR A 117 13.13 26.54 33.37
N THR A 118 14.29 26.52 32.72
CA THR A 118 15.46 27.29 33.14
C THR A 118 15.86 28.26 32.05
N THR A 119 15.76 29.53 32.42
CA THR A 119 16.09 30.72 31.67
C THR A 119 17.60 30.94 31.57
N LYS A 120 18.06 31.29 30.36
CA LYS A 120 19.32 31.99 30.03
C LYS A 120 20.63 31.22 30.23
N THR A 121 21.29 30.91 29.13
CA THR A 121 22.62 31.45 28.75
C THR A 121 23.07 30.86 27.41
N ASP A 122 23.68 31.70 26.57
CA ASP A 122 24.25 31.34 25.27
C ASP A 122 25.36 30.30 25.43
N GLY A 123 25.20 29.17 24.75
CA GLY A 123 26.19 28.11 24.72
C GLY A 123 25.76 27.04 23.72
N PHE A 124 26.54 26.88 22.65
CA PHE A 124 26.38 25.84 21.63
C PHE A 124 26.11 24.48 22.28
N THR A 125 24.87 24.01 22.17
CA THR A 125 24.45 22.69 22.66
C THR A 125 24.55 21.71 21.51
N PHE A 126 25.58 20.86 21.55
CA PHE A 126 25.52 19.57 20.87
C PHE A 126 24.27 18.86 21.41
N TRP A 127 23.35 18.48 20.52
CA TRP A 127 22.31 17.50 20.82
C TRP A 127 22.98 16.17 21.16
N SER A 128 23.46 16.02 22.39
CA SER A 128 23.71 14.71 22.98
C SER A 128 22.35 14.07 23.19
N SER A 129 21.90 13.35 22.16
CA SER A 129 20.69 12.58 22.21
C SER A 129 20.92 11.38 23.13
N VAL A 130 20.61 11.57 24.41
CA VAL A 130 20.39 10.47 25.34
C VAL A 130 19.01 9.90 25.01
N PHE A 131 18.89 9.26 23.83
CA PHE A 131 17.72 8.46 23.52
C PHE A 131 17.76 7.25 24.44
N ASN A 132 16.79 7.16 25.35
CA ASN A 132 16.47 5.92 26.04
C ASN A 132 16.33 4.79 25.01
N VAL A 133 17.23 3.81 25.09
CA VAL A 133 17.42 2.69 24.15
C VAL A 133 16.26 1.67 24.17
N HIS A 134 15.17 1.91 24.91
CA HIS A 134 14.17 0.86 25.18
C HIS A 134 12.81 0.97 24.48
N HIS A 135 12.57 2.00 23.68
CA HIS A 135 11.44 2.01 22.76
C HIS A 135 11.94 2.37 21.37
N GLN A 136 12.54 1.38 20.69
CA GLN A 136 12.72 1.49 19.25
C GLN A 136 11.30 1.65 18.67
N PRO A 137 10.94 2.82 18.11
CA PRO A 137 9.61 3.02 17.56
C PRO A 137 9.42 1.93 16.50
N SER A 138 8.33 1.16 16.64
CA SER A 138 8.03 0.06 15.73
C SER A 138 8.25 0.53 14.29
N THR A 139 9.05 -0.22 13.54
CA THR A 139 9.45 0.12 12.17
C THR A 139 8.23 0.39 11.26
N HIS A 140 7.07 -0.15 11.65
CA HIS A 140 5.76 0.06 11.02
C HIS A 140 5.37 1.54 10.88
N GLY A 141 5.60 2.40 11.89
CA GLY A 141 5.19 3.80 11.83
C GLY A 141 5.90 4.61 10.74
N ARG A 142 7.11 4.21 10.35
CA ARG A 142 7.86 4.87 9.27
C ARG A 142 7.38 4.45 7.88
N GLY A 143 6.90 3.20 7.74
CA GLY A 143 6.36 2.67 6.49
C GLY A 143 5.19 3.50 5.97
N SER A 144 4.23 3.83 6.83
CA SER A 144 3.06 4.66 6.50
C SER A 144 3.42 6.02 5.91
N MET A 145 4.39 6.72 6.51
CA MET A 145 4.82 8.05 6.02
C MET A 145 5.52 7.95 4.65
N HIS A 146 6.37 6.94 4.46
CA HIS A 146 7.01 6.71 3.18
C HIS A 146 6.00 6.35 2.10
N LEU A 147 5.00 5.52 2.44
CA LEU A 147 3.92 5.14 1.55
C LEU A 147 3.12 6.36 1.12
N ALA A 148 2.73 7.23 2.05
CA ALA A 148 1.98 8.44 1.74
C ALA A 148 2.66 9.33 0.70
N LYS A 149 3.98 9.48 0.78
CA LYS A 149 4.75 10.23 -0.22
C LYS A 149 4.72 9.56 -1.60
N THR A 150 4.89 8.25 -1.64
CA THR A 150 4.84 7.47 -2.89
C THR A 150 3.44 7.53 -3.52
N VAL A 151 2.39 7.31 -2.73
CA VAL A 151 0.98 7.37 -3.15
C VAL A 151 0.65 8.74 -3.74
N ASN A 152 1.05 9.83 -3.08
CA ASN A 152 0.83 11.18 -3.63
C ASN A 152 1.57 11.42 -4.94
N THR A 153 2.75 10.82 -5.11
CA THR A 153 3.49 10.88 -6.38
C THR A 153 2.71 10.15 -7.48
N ILE A 154 2.23 8.94 -7.21
CA ILE A 154 1.43 8.13 -8.15
C ILE A 154 0.12 8.84 -8.50
N ARG A 155 -0.57 9.44 -7.51
CA ARG A 155 -1.78 10.25 -7.73
C ARG A 155 -1.53 11.42 -8.68
N GLY A 156 -0.39 12.11 -8.55
CA GLY A 156 0.01 13.16 -9.48
C GLY A 156 0.23 12.68 -10.92
N CYS A 157 0.39 11.37 -11.13
CA CYS A 157 0.53 10.75 -12.45
C CYS A 157 -0.77 10.08 -12.94
N LYS A 158 -1.91 10.23 -12.25
CA LYS A 158 -3.17 9.54 -12.59
C LYS A 158 -3.54 9.65 -14.07
N ASP A 159 -3.49 10.84 -14.64
CA ASP A 159 -3.88 11.06 -16.05
C ASP A 159 -2.89 10.43 -17.03
N ALA A 160 -1.60 10.39 -16.69
CA ALA A 160 -0.60 9.74 -17.52
C ALA A 160 -0.74 8.21 -17.50
N ILE A 161 -1.04 7.64 -16.32
CA ILE A 161 -1.35 6.21 -16.17
C ILE A 161 -2.61 5.87 -16.96
N TRP A 162 -3.63 6.74 -16.90
CA TRP A 162 -4.88 6.58 -17.65
C TRP A 162 -4.63 6.48 -19.17
N GLU A 163 -3.78 7.34 -19.74
CA GLU A 163 -3.51 7.30 -21.18
C GLU A 163 -2.88 5.97 -21.62
N GLU A 164 -2.02 5.38 -20.80
CA GLU A 164 -1.46 4.04 -21.08
C GLU A 164 -2.46 2.92 -20.80
N TYR A 165 -3.22 3.00 -19.69
CA TYR A 165 -4.27 2.04 -19.36
C TYR A 165 -5.28 1.93 -20.50
N LYS A 166 -5.71 3.07 -21.04
CA LYS A 166 -6.61 3.14 -22.19
C LYS A 166 -6.03 2.39 -23.39
N LYS A 167 -4.74 2.56 -23.72
CA LYS A 167 -4.13 1.84 -24.85
C LYS A 167 -4.10 0.34 -24.64
N LEU A 168 -3.77 -0.10 -23.41
CA LEU A 168 -3.61 -1.51 -23.07
C LEU A 168 -4.95 -2.25 -22.99
N TYR A 169 -5.97 -1.63 -22.43
CA TYR A 169 -7.21 -2.31 -22.03
C TYR A 169 -8.47 -1.77 -22.74
N SER A 170 -8.34 -1.01 -23.83
CA SER A 170 -9.49 -0.50 -24.57
C SER A 170 -10.43 -1.60 -25.06
N ASN A 171 -9.92 -2.77 -25.43
CA ASN A 171 -10.73 -3.86 -25.98
C ASN A 171 -11.38 -4.70 -24.86
N ASP A 172 -10.75 -4.78 -23.69
CA ASP A 172 -11.15 -5.67 -22.59
C ASP A 172 -11.98 -4.95 -21.52
N ALA A 173 -12.20 -3.64 -21.64
CA ALA A 173 -12.84 -2.82 -20.61
C ALA A 173 -14.24 -3.30 -20.19
N LEU A 174 -15.05 -3.83 -21.11
CA LEU A 174 -16.35 -4.42 -20.77
C LEU A 174 -16.19 -5.66 -19.87
N SER A 175 -15.22 -6.52 -20.18
CA SER A 175 -14.93 -7.71 -19.37
C SER A 175 -14.39 -7.31 -18.00
N ILE A 176 -13.48 -6.33 -17.94
CA ILE A 176 -12.94 -5.81 -16.68
C ILE A 176 -14.08 -5.29 -15.79
N LEU A 177 -14.96 -4.43 -16.31
CA LEU A 177 -16.08 -3.90 -15.54
C LEU A 177 -17.02 -4.99 -15.04
N SER A 178 -17.33 -5.99 -15.86
CA SER A 178 -18.19 -7.09 -15.43
C SER A 178 -17.61 -7.91 -14.26
N ARG A 179 -16.28 -7.85 -14.05
CA ARG A 179 -15.58 -8.60 -13.00
C ARG A 179 -15.24 -7.76 -11.77
N THR A 180 -15.11 -6.44 -11.91
CA THR A 180 -14.65 -5.57 -10.81
C THR A 180 -15.64 -4.51 -10.36
N ALA A 181 -16.61 -4.12 -11.20
CA ALA A 181 -17.59 -3.13 -10.81
C ALA A 181 -18.60 -3.73 -9.82
N PRO A 182 -19.04 -2.97 -8.80
CA PRO A 182 -20.15 -3.40 -7.96
C PRO A 182 -21.40 -3.60 -8.83
N GLU A 183 -22.21 -4.62 -8.51
CA GLU A 183 -23.40 -5.07 -9.27
C GLU A 183 -24.52 -4.01 -9.42
N GLU A 184 -24.31 -2.79 -8.94
CA GLU A 184 -25.31 -1.71 -8.96
C GLU A 184 -25.49 -1.13 -10.38
N GLU A 185 -26.42 -1.77 -11.11
CA GLU A 185 -27.47 -1.22 -12.00
C GLU A 185 -27.11 -0.37 -13.24
N GLU A 186 -25.85 -0.17 -13.62
CA GLU A 186 -25.56 0.52 -14.89
C GLU A 186 -25.49 -0.46 -16.09
N ASP A 187 -26.36 -0.26 -17.09
CA ASP A 187 -26.27 -0.96 -18.39
C ASP A 187 -25.06 -0.44 -19.19
N TYR A 188 -23.87 -0.94 -18.85
CA TYR A 188 -22.61 -0.60 -19.50
C TYR A 188 -22.59 -0.92 -21.00
N ARG A 189 -23.44 -1.86 -21.45
CA ARG A 189 -23.48 -2.27 -22.87
C ARG A 189 -24.09 -1.18 -23.76
N SER A 190 -24.91 -0.32 -23.19
CA SER A 190 -25.52 0.81 -23.90
C SER A 190 -24.60 2.03 -24.03
N GLN A 191 -23.53 2.10 -23.22
CA GLN A 191 -22.66 3.28 -23.18
C GLN A 191 -21.59 3.26 -24.29
N PRO A 192 -21.15 4.44 -24.77
CA PRO A 192 -20.03 4.54 -25.72
C PRO A 192 -18.76 3.91 -25.14
N MET A 193 -17.99 3.18 -25.95
CA MET A 193 -16.80 2.44 -25.50
C MET A 193 -15.79 3.32 -24.74
N LYS A 194 -15.63 4.59 -25.14
CA LYS A 194 -14.76 5.55 -24.42
C LYS A 194 -15.16 5.73 -22.95
N HIS A 195 -16.46 5.75 -22.66
CA HIS A 195 -16.99 5.84 -21.29
C HIS A 195 -16.73 4.56 -20.51
N VAL A 196 -16.96 3.41 -21.14
CA VAL A 196 -16.73 2.08 -20.54
C VAL A 196 -15.26 1.93 -20.12
N VAL A 197 -14.31 2.24 -21.00
CA VAL A 197 -12.87 2.16 -20.68
C VAL A 197 -12.51 3.10 -19.54
N ARG A 198 -13.06 4.32 -19.52
CA ARG A 198 -12.80 5.27 -18.43
C ARG A 198 -13.38 4.76 -17.12
N ARG A 199 -14.57 4.19 -17.14
CA ARG A 199 -15.21 3.65 -15.95
C ARG A 199 -14.42 2.46 -15.39
N ALA A 200 -13.92 1.56 -16.24
CA ALA A 200 -13.07 0.45 -15.84
C ALA A 200 -11.82 0.93 -15.08
N PHE A 201 -11.14 1.93 -15.63
CA PHE A 201 -10.00 2.57 -14.98
C PHE A 201 -10.36 3.20 -13.64
N GLU A 202 -11.48 3.92 -13.54
CA GLU A 202 -11.87 4.57 -12.27
C GLU A 202 -12.24 3.56 -11.19
N VAL A 203 -12.78 2.39 -11.56
CA VAL A 203 -13.03 1.29 -10.61
C VAL A 203 -11.71 0.74 -10.08
N ASP A 204 -10.79 0.34 -10.97
CA ASP A 204 -9.46 -0.14 -10.56
C ASP A 204 -8.72 0.91 -9.72
N TRP A 205 -8.76 2.19 -10.15
CA TRP A 205 -8.11 3.30 -9.46
C TRP A 205 -8.70 3.54 -8.08
N ARG A 206 -10.03 3.50 -7.94
CA ARG A 206 -10.70 3.64 -6.64
C ARG A 206 -10.30 2.51 -5.70
N ASN A 207 -10.29 1.27 -6.19
CA ASN A 207 -9.87 0.11 -5.40
C ASN A 207 -8.42 0.24 -4.91
N TRP A 208 -7.50 0.65 -5.79
CA TRP A 208 -6.12 0.95 -5.42
C TRP A 208 -6.01 2.07 -4.40
N ASP A 209 -6.75 3.17 -4.59
CA ASP A 209 -6.68 4.32 -3.69
C ASP A 209 -7.18 3.97 -2.28
N LEU A 210 -8.28 3.20 -2.19
CA LEU A 210 -8.82 2.71 -0.93
C LEU A 210 -7.86 1.73 -0.22
N ASP A 211 -7.22 0.82 -0.97
CA ASP A 211 -6.18 -0.07 -0.44
C ASP A 211 -4.99 0.74 0.11
N MET A 212 -4.51 1.73 -0.63
CA MET A 212 -3.41 2.59 -0.16
C MET A 212 -3.78 3.42 1.06
N ILE A 213 -5.02 3.93 1.14
CA ILE A 213 -5.52 4.63 2.32
C ILE A 213 -5.55 3.70 3.54
N ASP A 214 -6.01 2.47 3.38
CA ASP A 214 -6.01 1.45 4.43
C ASP A 214 -4.59 1.17 4.93
N ARG A 215 -3.65 0.86 4.02
CA ARG A 215 -2.24 0.57 4.36
C ARG A 215 -1.52 1.74 5.03
N MET A 216 -1.84 2.96 4.65
CA MET A 216 -1.24 4.13 5.29
C MET A 216 -1.62 4.17 6.77
N GLY A 217 -2.83 3.74 7.16
CA GLY A 217 -3.22 3.57 8.56
C GLY A 217 -3.05 4.84 9.42
N LEU A 218 -2.97 6.01 8.79
CA LEU A 218 -2.58 7.26 9.45
C LEU A 218 -3.54 7.60 10.59
N GLN A 219 -4.83 7.35 10.40
CA GLN A 219 -5.84 7.59 11.42
C GLN A 219 -5.58 6.75 12.68
N THR A 220 -5.24 5.48 12.53
CA THR A 220 -4.91 4.58 13.66
C THR A 220 -3.63 5.02 14.36
N VAL A 221 -2.61 5.43 13.60
CA VAL A 221 -1.35 5.94 14.16
C VAL A 221 -1.59 7.22 14.95
N LEU A 222 -2.33 8.18 14.40
CA LEU A 222 -2.66 9.44 15.04
C LEU A 222 -3.52 9.24 16.29
N SER A 223 -4.50 8.33 16.22
CA SER A 223 -5.34 7.98 17.36
C SER A 223 -4.52 7.35 18.48
N ASN A 224 -3.66 6.37 18.16
CA ASN A 224 -2.87 5.65 19.15
C ASN A 224 -1.73 6.50 19.75
N GLN A 225 -1.10 7.38 18.96
CA GLN A 225 0.08 8.13 19.41
C GLN A 225 -0.28 9.50 20.01
N LEU A 226 -1.29 10.17 19.46
CA LEU A 226 -1.64 11.54 19.86
C LEU A 226 -2.95 11.61 20.66
N GLY A 227 -3.62 10.46 20.87
CA GLY A 227 -4.97 10.45 21.42
C GLY A 227 -5.96 11.19 20.52
N TRP A 228 -5.62 11.36 19.23
CA TRP A 228 -6.45 12.13 18.32
C TRP A 228 -7.69 11.31 18.00
N THR A 229 -8.80 11.63 18.66
CA THR A 229 -10.12 11.14 18.31
C THR A 229 -10.65 12.02 17.17
N PRO A 230 -10.87 11.47 15.96
CA PRO A 230 -11.49 12.21 14.88
C PRO A 230 -12.85 12.75 15.36
N ALA A 231 -13.04 14.07 15.33
CA ALA A 231 -14.34 14.68 15.52
C ALA A 231 -15.15 14.51 14.23
N ILE A 232 -15.50 13.27 13.89
CA ILE A 232 -16.36 12.99 12.75
C ILE A 232 -17.79 13.34 13.21
N PRO A 233 -18.44 14.35 12.61
CA PRO A 233 -19.81 14.69 12.97
C PRO A 233 -20.74 13.49 12.71
N ASP A 234 -21.77 13.33 13.53
CA ASP A 234 -22.76 12.23 13.43
C ASP A 234 -23.43 12.08 12.04
N SER A 235 -23.30 13.09 11.17
CA SER A 235 -23.77 13.06 9.78
C SER A 235 -22.92 12.22 8.83
N ASP A 236 -21.65 11.99 9.16
CA ASP A 236 -20.71 11.12 8.40
C ASP A 236 -20.60 9.75 9.09
N LYS A 237 -21.74 9.21 9.54
CA LYS A 237 -21.84 7.89 10.18
C LYS A 237 -21.58 6.73 9.23
N ASP A 238 -21.68 6.98 7.93
CA ASP A 238 -21.12 6.10 6.93
C ASP A 238 -19.60 6.21 7.05
N GLY A 239 -19.00 5.29 7.81
CA GLY A 239 -17.56 5.28 8.08
C GLY A 239 -16.74 5.43 6.78
N PRO A 240 -15.46 5.82 6.89
CA PRO A 240 -14.67 6.18 5.71
C PRO A 240 -14.72 5.06 4.67
N ASP A 241 -14.95 5.42 3.40
CA ASP A 241 -15.21 4.51 2.26
C ASP A 241 -14.34 3.25 2.24
N TRP A 242 -13.08 3.34 2.66
CA TRP A 242 -12.13 2.23 2.66
C TRP A 242 -12.49 1.13 3.67
N ARG A 243 -13.18 1.43 4.78
CA ARG A 243 -13.66 0.42 5.73
C ARG A 243 -14.80 -0.38 5.13
N VAL A 244 -15.80 0.31 4.58
CA VAL A 244 -16.93 -0.34 3.91
C VAL A 244 -16.44 -1.16 2.72
N TRP A 245 -15.51 -0.62 1.93
CA TRP A 245 -14.85 -1.34 0.86
C TRP A 245 -14.12 -2.60 1.34
N ARG A 246 -13.32 -2.48 2.41
CA ARG A 246 -12.57 -3.60 2.99
C ARG A 246 -13.50 -4.68 3.55
N ASP A 247 -14.56 -4.28 4.24
CA ASP A 247 -15.53 -5.23 4.82
C ASP A 247 -16.28 -6.01 3.71
N LYS A 248 -16.31 -5.51 2.46
CA LYS A 248 -16.77 -6.25 1.28
C LYS A 248 -15.75 -7.26 0.73
N LEU A 249 -14.46 -7.15 1.11
CA LEU A 249 -13.40 -8.08 0.72
C LEU A 249 -13.38 -9.33 1.58
N ASP A 250 -13.80 -9.22 2.84
CA ASP A 250 -13.78 -10.35 3.75
C ASP A 250 -14.80 -11.39 3.27
N PRO A 251 -14.36 -12.63 2.96
CA PRO A 251 -15.27 -13.67 2.50
C PRO A 251 -16.32 -13.93 3.56
N LYS A 252 -17.59 -13.93 3.15
CA LYS A 252 -18.69 -14.30 4.04
C LYS A 252 -18.40 -15.70 4.60
N PRO A 253 -18.45 -15.90 5.92
CA PRO A 253 -18.05 -17.15 6.57
C PRO A 253 -18.87 -18.37 6.13
N ASP A 254 -20.01 -18.14 5.48
CA ASP A 254 -20.92 -19.19 5.01
C ASP A 254 -20.58 -19.72 3.60
N SER A 255 -19.59 -19.16 2.92
CA SER A 255 -19.11 -19.69 1.63
C SER A 255 -18.16 -20.86 1.89
N GLU A 256 -18.70 -22.09 1.86
CA GLU A 256 -17.93 -23.34 2.01
C GLU A 256 -16.87 -23.55 0.91
N ASP A 257 -16.88 -22.72 -0.13
CA ASP A 257 -15.85 -22.72 -1.15
C ASP A 257 -14.59 -22.07 -0.57
N GLY A 258 -13.69 -22.91 -0.06
CA GLY A 258 -12.38 -22.56 0.52
C GLY A 258 -11.40 -22.00 -0.51
N GLY A 259 -11.88 -21.11 -1.38
CA GLY A 259 -11.09 -20.37 -2.35
C GLY A 259 -9.91 -19.73 -1.64
N HIS A 260 -8.71 -20.08 -2.11
CA HIS A 260 -7.46 -19.56 -1.61
C HIS A 260 -7.60 -18.04 -1.42
N LEU A 261 -7.43 -17.59 -0.18
CA LEU A 261 -7.24 -16.19 0.13
C LEU A 261 -6.03 -15.72 -0.69
N ILE A 262 -6.26 -15.18 -1.88
CA ILE A 262 -5.29 -14.33 -2.58
C ILE A 262 -5.19 -13.08 -1.73
N THR A 263 -4.54 -13.23 -0.58
CA THR A 263 -4.21 -12.09 0.25
C THR A 263 -3.26 -11.27 -0.61
N GLY A 264 -3.65 -10.04 -0.95
CA GLY A 264 -2.79 -9.07 -1.64
C GLY A 264 -1.59 -8.63 -0.79
N PHE A 265 -1.15 -9.47 0.15
CA PHE A 265 0.03 -9.28 0.97
C PHE A 265 1.12 -10.22 0.46
N ASN A 266 1.96 -9.71 -0.43
CA ASN A 266 3.25 -10.33 -0.67
C ASN A 266 4.25 -9.74 0.34
N PRO A 267 4.91 -10.54 1.21
CA PRO A 267 5.92 -10.04 2.13
C PRO A 267 7.12 -9.38 1.43
N ASP A 268 7.31 -9.66 0.14
CA ASP A 268 8.33 -9.05 -0.71
C ASP A 268 7.91 -7.69 -1.29
N ASP A 269 6.67 -7.24 -1.07
CA ASP A 269 6.23 -5.92 -1.52
C ASP A 269 6.92 -4.81 -0.73
N LEU A 270 7.54 -3.89 -1.47
CA LEU A 270 8.34 -2.81 -0.91
C LEU A 270 7.60 -1.49 -1.03
N CYS A 271 7.48 -0.76 0.08
CA CYS A 271 7.06 0.63 0.06
C CYS A 271 8.15 1.52 -0.54
N ARG A 272 9.41 1.26 -0.15
CA ARG A 272 10.56 2.06 -0.58
C ARG A 272 11.85 1.26 -0.47
N SER A 273 12.76 1.46 -1.43
CA SER A 273 14.15 1.03 -1.36
C SER A 273 15.06 2.24 -1.37
N LEU A 274 15.98 2.33 -0.40
CA LEU A 274 16.97 3.40 -0.30
C LEU A 274 18.36 2.80 -0.50
N ARG A 275 19.09 3.28 -1.50
CA ARG A 275 20.49 2.90 -1.72
C ARG A 275 21.40 4.01 -1.22
N VAL A 276 22.45 3.62 -0.50
CA VAL A 276 23.48 4.55 -0.02
C VAL A 276 24.76 4.29 -0.80
N PHE A 277 25.32 5.35 -1.35
CA PHE A 277 26.59 5.34 -2.06
C PHE A 277 27.61 6.11 -1.22
N THR A 278 28.78 5.53 -1.01
CA THR A 278 29.90 6.17 -0.29
C THR A 278 31.08 6.25 -1.23
N GLY A 279 31.70 7.42 -1.37
CA GLY A 279 32.91 7.61 -2.17
C GLY A 279 33.93 8.44 -1.41
N SER A 280 35.22 8.23 -1.69
CA SER A 280 36.32 9.02 -1.15
C SER A 280 36.96 9.85 -2.26
N LYS A 281 37.22 11.13 -2.03
CA LYS A 281 38.00 11.94 -2.97
C LYS A 281 39.49 11.72 -2.68
N PRO A 282 40.37 11.55 -3.69
CA PRO A 282 41.80 11.48 -3.43
C PRO A 282 42.28 12.79 -2.80
N LEU A 283 43.16 12.71 -1.79
CA LEU A 283 43.84 13.90 -1.28
C LEU A 283 44.65 14.48 -2.45
N ALA A 284 44.36 15.72 -2.84
CA ALA A 284 45.19 16.43 -3.80
C ALA A 284 46.63 16.42 -3.27
N SER A 285 47.54 15.79 -4.00
CA SER A 285 48.96 15.86 -3.71
C SER A 285 49.39 17.31 -3.96
N LEU A 286 49.49 18.08 -2.87
CA LEU A 286 50.10 19.41 -2.86
C LEU A 286 51.62 19.31 -3.06
#